data_AF-A0A0L6I399-F1
#
_entry.id   AF-A0A0L6I399-F1
#
_cell.length_a   1.000
_cell.length_b   1.000
_cell.length_c   1.000
_cell.angle_alpha   90.00
_cell.angle_beta   90.00
_cell.angle_gamma   90.00
#
_symmetry.space_group_name_H-M   'P 1'
#
loop_
_entity.id
_entity.type
_entity.pdbx_description
1 polymer ?
#
loop_
_entity_poly.entity_id
_entity_poly.type
_entity_poly.pdbx_seq_one_letter_code
_entity_poly.pdbx_strand_id
1 'polypeptide(L)'
;MNTTTTAEALTELTTTALDRAADAQRAGLTATARKLTDIGLTLDSARTRLIEDGEYYLDTAIAFVDAGRNIIAAHAGAIRILGLIRASRRRG
;
A
#
# COMPACT_ATOMS: atom_id res chain seq x y z
N MET A 1 -0.87 17.28 9.22
CA MET A 1 -1.81 17.13 8.09
C MET A 1 -3.20 17.51 8.60
N ASN A 2 -4.10 17.96 7.73
CA ASN A 2 -5.52 18.13 8.07
C ASN A 2 -6.33 16.95 7.52
N THR A 3 -7.64 16.91 7.78
CA THR A 3 -8.52 15.81 7.33
C THR A 3 -8.49 15.63 5.81
N THR A 4 -8.55 16.71 5.03
CA THR A 4 -8.50 16.65 3.55
C THR A 4 -7.20 16.04 3.04
N THR A 5 -6.05 16.61 3.43
CA THR A 5 -4.72 16.13 3.00
C THR A 5 -4.42 14.71 3.48
N THR A 6 -4.96 14.32 4.64
CA THR A 6 -4.82 12.94 5.14
C THR A 6 -5.69 11.96 4.35
N ALA A 7 -6.91 12.34 3.98
CA ALA A 7 -7.80 11.52 3.14
C ALA A 7 -7.25 11.33 1.71
N GLU A 8 -6.66 12.39 1.15
CA GLU A 8 -5.93 12.34 -0.14
C GLU A 8 -4.74 11.38 -0.04
N ALA A 9 -3.90 11.52 0.99
CA ALA A 9 -2.76 10.63 1.21
C ALA A 9 -3.19 9.16 1.37
N LEU A 10 -4.27 8.88 2.11
CA LEU A 10 -4.81 7.52 2.23
C LEU A 10 -5.31 6.99 0.88
N THR A 11 -5.97 7.83 0.07
CA THR A 11 -6.41 7.45 -1.28
C THR A 11 -5.22 7.07 -2.16
N GLU A 12 -4.19 7.91 -2.21
CA GLU A 12 -2.98 7.66 -3.00
C GLU A 12 -2.27 6.37 -2.56
N LEU A 13 -2.16 6.15 -1.24
CA LEU A 13 -1.53 4.94 -0.71
C LEU A 13 -2.36 3.69 -0.99
N THR A 14 -3.69 3.76 -0.92
CA THR A 14 -4.59 2.66 -1.31
C THR A 14 -4.37 2.29 -2.76
N THR A 15 -4.43 3.25 -3.69
CA THR A 15 -4.18 3.01 -5.11
C THR A 15 -2.80 2.42 -5.33
N THR A 16 -1.77 3.00 -4.69
CA THR A 16 -0.39 2.50 -4.80
C THR A 16 -0.27 1.05 -4.30
N ALA A 17 -0.88 0.72 -3.15
CA ALA A 17 -0.85 -0.63 -2.60
C ALA A 17 -1.47 -1.64 -3.57
N LEU A 18 -2.62 -1.31 -4.15
CA LEU A 18 -3.34 -2.19 -5.09
C LEU A 18 -2.58 -2.36 -6.41
N ASP A 19 -1.98 -1.30 -6.94
CA ASP A 19 -1.14 -1.39 -8.14
C ASP A 19 0.07 -2.29 -7.91
N ARG A 20 0.74 -2.14 -6.75
CA ARG A 20 1.86 -3.01 -6.39
C ARG A 20 1.43 -4.43 -6.09
N ALA A 21 0.22 -4.64 -5.58
CA ALA A 21 -0.35 -5.98 -5.42
C ALA A 21 -0.54 -6.66 -6.78
N ALA A 22 -1.05 -5.93 -7.77
CA ALA A 22 -1.19 -6.43 -9.14
C ALA A 22 0.18 -6.77 -9.77
N ASP A 23 1.19 -5.93 -9.58
CA ASP A 23 2.54 -6.21 -10.04
C ASP A 23 3.16 -7.44 -9.36
N ALA A 24 2.99 -7.56 -8.05
CA ALA A 24 3.42 -8.73 -7.30
C ALA A 24 2.72 -10.01 -7.81
N GLN A 25 1.42 -9.93 -8.12
CA GLN A 25 0.66 -11.05 -8.67
C GLN A 25 1.19 -11.46 -10.04
N ARG A 26 1.44 -10.50 -10.95
CA ARG A 26 2.06 -10.76 -12.26
C ARG A 26 3.47 -11.37 -12.13
N ALA A 27 4.20 -10.96 -11.09
CA ALA A 27 5.51 -11.51 -10.75
C ALA A 27 5.44 -12.86 -10.02
N GLY A 28 4.25 -13.43 -9.78
CA GLY A 28 4.04 -14.70 -9.09
C GLY A 28 4.35 -14.67 -7.58
N LEU A 29 4.35 -13.49 -6.97
CA LEU A 29 4.60 -13.26 -5.55
C LEU A 29 3.28 -13.20 -4.78
N THR A 30 2.51 -14.28 -4.79
CA THR A 30 1.13 -14.33 -4.27
C THR A 30 1.00 -13.85 -2.82
N ALA A 31 1.96 -14.21 -1.95
CA ALA A 31 1.95 -13.77 -0.56
C ALA A 31 2.16 -12.25 -0.42
N THR A 32 3.04 -11.67 -1.24
CA THR A 32 3.26 -10.21 -1.29
C THR A 32 2.05 -9.49 -1.87
N ALA A 33 1.47 -10.02 -2.95
CA ALA A 33 0.26 -9.48 -3.55
C ALA A 33 -0.88 -9.40 -2.53
N ARG A 34 -1.14 -10.52 -1.82
CA ARG A 34 -2.17 -10.58 -0.77
C ARG A 34 -1.93 -9.55 0.33
N LYS A 35 -0.71 -9.47 0.86
CA LYS A 35 -0.37 -8.48 1.91
C LYS A 35 -0.63 -7.05 1.44
N LEU A 36 -0.23 -6.71 0.21
CA LEU A 36 -0.45 -5.38 -0.36
C LEU A 36 -1.94 -5.08 -0.58
N THR A 37 -2.73 -6.07 -1.01
CA THR A 37 -4.20 -5.94 -1.06
C THR A 37 -4.79 -5.67 0.33
N ASP A 38 -4.41 -6.45 1.33
CA ASP A 38 -4.92 -6.32 2.71
C ASP A 38 -4.60 -4.92 3.29
N ILE A 39 -3.40 -4.40 3.00
CA ILE A 39 -3.00 -3.04 3.39
C ILE A 39 -3.84 -2.00 2.65
N GLY A 40 -4.05 -2.14 1.34
CA GLY A 40 -4.89 -1.23 0.56
C GLY A 40 -6.31 -1.13 1.13
N LEU A 41 -6.92 -2.26 1.49
CA LEU A 41 -8.25 -2.29 2.12
C LEU A 41 -8.26 -1.64 3.51
N THR A 42 -7.19 -1.81 4.28
CA THR A 42 -7.05 -1.19 5.60
C THR A 42 -6.95 0.33 5.49
N LEU A 43 -6.16 0.84 4.53
CA LEU A 43 -6.01 2.27 4.26
C LEU A 43 -7.32 2.90 3.77
N ASP A 44 -8.05 2.20 2.89
CA ASP A 44 -9.37 2.65 2.45
C ASP A 44 -10.38 2.71 3.60
N SER A 45 -10.35 1.73 4.50
CA SER A 45 -11.19 1.73 5.70
C SER A 45 -10.84 2.89 6.64
N ALA A 46 -9.55 3.20 6.81
CA ALA A 46 -9.10 4.35 7.59
C ALA A 46 -9.55 5.67 6.96
N ARG A 47 -9.56 5.75 5.61
CA ARG A 47 -10.06 6.91 4.87
C ARG A 47 -11.55 7.11 5.09
N THR A 48 -12.35 6.04 4.97
CA THR A 48 -13.79 6.09 5.22
C THR A 48 -14.09 6.59 6.63
N ARG A 49 -13.41 6.05 7.65
CA ARG A 49 -13.53 6.53 9.03
C ARG A 49 -13.13 7.99 9.19
N LEU A 50 -12.05 8.44 8.54
CA LEU A 50 -11.65 9.84 8.59
C LEU A 50 -12.72 10.78 7.98
N ILE A 51 -13.43 10.33 6.94
CA ILE A 51 -14.52 11.08 6.33
C ILE A 51 -15.74 11.15 7.25
N GLU A 52 -16.05 10.05 7.93
CA GLU A 52 -17.21 9.94 8.84
C GLU A 52 -16.99 10.67 10.17
N ASP A 53 -15.85 10.42 10.82
CA ASP A 53 -15.53 10.89 12.16
C ASP A 53 -14.75 12.21 12.17
N GLY A 54 -14.24 12.65 11.01
CA GLY A 54 -13.54 13.92 10.85
C GLY A 54 -12.30 14.06 11.73
N GLU A 55 -12.17 15.20 12.40
CA GLU A 55 -11.00 15.51 13.24
C GLU A 55 -10.78 14.52 14.39
N TYR A 56 -11.84 13.89 14.90
CA TYR A 56 -11.74 12.91 15.99
C TYR A 56 -10.92 11.67 15.61
N TYR A 57 -10.84 11.35 14.32
CA TYR A 57 -10.07 10.23 13.80
C TYR A 57 -8.74 10.63 13.15
N LEU A 58 -8.43 11.92 13.09
CA LEU A 58 -7.29 12.45 12.34
C LEU A 58 -5.96 11.84 12.77
N ASP A 59 -5.66 11.80 14.06
CA ASP A 59 -4.39 11.25 14.55
C ASP A 59 -4.22 9.77 14.22
N THR A 60 -5.32 9.01 14.28
CA THR A 60 -5.31 7.59 13.90
C THR A 60 -5.10 7.43 12.40
N ALA A 61 -5.77 8.25 11.58
CA ALA A 61 -5.59 8.25 10.14
C ALA A 61 -4.16 8.63 9.72
N ILE A 62 -3.53 9.59 10.40
CA ILE A 62 -2.12 9.95 10.20
C ILE A 62 -1.21 8.75 10.48
N ALA A 63 -1.44 8.02 11.58
CA ALA A 63 -0.67 6.82 11.90
C ALA A 63 -0.83 5.74 10.82
N PHE A 64 -2.02 5.58 10.23
CA PHE A 64 -2.23 4.68 9.10
C PHE A 64 -1.48 5.10 7.84
N VAL A 65 -1.42 6.41 7.54
CA VAL A 65 -0.60 6.94 6.42
C VAL A 65 0.87 6.56 6.61
N ASP A 66 1.42 6.79 7.80
CA ASP A 66 2.84 6.51 8.08
C ASP A 66 3.15 5.01 8.05
N ALA A 67 2.29 4.19 8.65
CA ALA A 67 2.40 2.73 8.57
C ALA A 67 2.28 2.23 7.11
N GLY A 68 1.31 2.75 6.36
CA GLY A 68 1.09 2.40 4.96
C GLY A 68 2.31 2.67 4.09
N ARG A 69 2.91 3.87 4.22
CA ARG A 69 4.15 4.24 3.53
C ARG A 69 5.28 3.26 3.80
N ASN A 70 5.52 2.95 5.06
CA ASN A 70 6.61 2.05 5.46
C ASN A 70 6.41 0.64 4.90
N ILE A 71 5.19 0.10 4.99
CA ILE A 71 4.94 -1.27 4.54
C ILE A 71 4.99 -1.37 3.01
N ILE A 72 4.39 -0.42 2.29
CA ILE A 72 4.42 -0.38 0.82
C ILE A 72 5.88 -0.26 0.33
N ALA A 73 6.69 0.60 0.95
CA ALA A 73 8.11 0.75 0.61
C ALA A 73 8.90 -0.55 0.80
N ALA A 74 8.68 -1.27 1.91
CA ALA A 74 9.34 -2.55 2.19
C ALA A 74 9.02 -3.60 1.11
N HIS A 75 7.77 -3.66 0.66
CA HIS A 75 7.36 -4.63 -0.37
C HIS A 75 7.78 -4.20 -1.78
N ALA A 76 7.88 -2.89 -2.06
CA ALA A 76 8.42 -2.38 -3.31
C ALA A 76 9.87 -2.84 -3.56
N GLY A 77 10.71 -2.83 -2.52
CA GLY A 77 12.07 -3.36 -2.59
C GLY A 77 12.10 -4.85 -2.92
N ALA A 78 11.25 -5.65 -2.28
CA ALA A 78 11.15 -7.08 -2.51
C ALA A 78 10.70 -7.43 -3.94
N ILE A 79 9.67 -6.74 -4.47
CA ILE A 79 9.17 -6.94 -5.84
C ILE A 79 10.28 -6.65 -6.87
N ARG A 80 11.03 -5.56 -6.69
CA ARG A 80 12.12 -5.15 -7.60
C ARG A 80 13.23 -6.20 -7.66
N ILE A 81 13.73 -6.67 -6.51
CA ILE A 81 14.83 -7.64 -6.45
C ILE A 81 14.41 -8.98 -7.07
N LEU A 82 13.23 -9.47 -6.71
CA LEU A 82 12.74 -10.76 -7.20
C LEU A 82 12.41 -10.72 -8.70
N GLY A 83 11.91 -9.59 -9.19
CA GLY A 83 11.73 -9.35 -10.63
C GLY A 83 13.05 -9.45 -11.41
N LEU A 84 14.13 -8.86 -10.89
CA LEU A 84 15.47 -8.94 -11.50
C LEU A 84 16.02 -10.37 -11.55
N ILE A 85 15.89 -11.13 -10.45
CA ILE A 85 16.33 -12.53 -10.37
C ILE A 85 15.56 -13.42 -11.36
N ARG A 86 14.27 -13.15 -11.56
CA ARG A 86 13.45 -13.94 -12.49
C ARG A 86 13.78 -13.61 -13.95
N ALA A 87 14.13 -12.35 -14.25
CA ALA A 87 14.57 -11.93 -15.57
C ALA A 87 15.94 -12.52 -15.96
N SER A 88 16.87 -12.67 -15.01
CA SER A 88 18.19 -13.27 -15.29
C SER A 88 18.11 -14.78 -15.57
N ARG A 89 17.20 -15.53 -14.92
CA ARG A 89 17.02 -16.97 -15.17
C ARG A 89 16.39 -17.33 -16.51
N ARG A 90 15.75 -16.41 -17.22
CA ARG A 90 15.15 -16.69 -18.55
C ARG A 90 16.12 -16.49 -19.72
N ARG A 91 17.38 -16.09 -19.46
CA ARG A 91 18.40 -15.78 -20.49
C ARG A 91 19.60 -16.73 -20.50
N GLY A 92 19.59 -17.78 -19.68
CA GLY A 92 20.60 -18.85 -19.67
C GLY A 92 19.92 -20.16 -19.98
#